data_AF-A0A1Y4WI68-F1
#
_entry.id   AF-A0A1Y4WI68-F1
#
_cell.length_a   1.000
_cell.length_b   1.000
_cell.length_c   1.000
_cell.angle_alpha   90.00
_cell.angle_beta   90.00
_cell.angle_gamma   90.00
#
_symmetry.space_group_name_H-M   'P 1'
#
loop_
_entity.id
_entity.type
_entity.pdbx_description
1 polymer ?
#
loop_
_entity_poly.entity_id
_entity_poly.type
_entity_poly.pdbx_seq_one_letter_code
_entity_poly.pdbx_strand_id
1 'polypeptide(L)'
;MSTRPVTPARRRRRILRDTLLLAAVLAVLVLRMDFPVFTARQALAATQARYFFGPGEVIAALDNPQEWDAGRFGPSDRYYILRWGDWYAWCGISRSGPFWRTGSLGAVENDPSLPLIPLVVDEYSYGSVLVVCNDPGIARVELVFPVSSPETDSGCTLLSASGGQTAEGCFLIPYYIPSGSFLSSDALQVKGYDAAGALRYESPVPERWAGYGISVSGEVG
;
A
#
# COMPACT_ATOMS: atom_id res chain seq x y z
N MET A 1 6.52 66.78 3.46
CA MET A 1 7.33 65.54 3.30
C MET A 1 7.32 65.16 1.83
N SER A 2 8.45 65.31 1.13
CA SER A 2 8.57 65.04 -0.31
C SER A 2 8.85 63.56 -0.55
N THR A 3 7.91 62.86 -1.19
CA THR A 3 8.12 61.49 -1.68
C THR A 3 9.08 61.55 -2.86
N ARG A 4 10.35 61.18 -2.63
CA ARG A 4 11.36 61.08 -3.69
C ARG A 4 10.85 60.15 -4.80
N PRO A 5 10.79 60.59 -6.07
CA PRO A 5 10.36 59.75 -7.17
C PRO A 5 11.32 58.57 -7.34
N VAL A 6 10.79 57.36 -7.32
CA VAL A 6 11.58 56.14 -7.53
C VAL A 6 12.07 56.15 -8.98
N THR A 7 13.37 56.30 -9.18
CA THR A 7 13.97 56.28 -10.51
C THR A 7 13.73 54.91 -11.19
N PRO A 8 13.47 54.89 -12.52
CA PRO A 8 13.14 53.65 -13.25
C PRO A 8 14.22 52.57 -13.13
N ALA A 9 15.50 52.97 -12.97
CA ALA A 9 16.61 52.06 -12.71
C ALA A 9 16.50 51.31 -11.36
N ARG A 10 16.01 51.98 -10.31
CA ARG A 10 15.80 51.37 -8.98
C ARG A 10 14.60 50.42 -8.99
N ARG A 11 13.55 50.74 -9.75
CA ARG A 11 12.40 49.85 -9.98
C ARG A 11 12.82 48.58 -10.74
N ARG A 12 13.61 48.70 -11.80
CA ARG A 12 14.16 47.55 -12.56
C ARG A 12 15.04 46.64 -11.72
N ARG A 13 15.94 47.20 -10.91
CA ARG A 13 16.79 46.40 -10.00
C ARG A 13 15.97 45.63 -8.96
N ARG A 14 14.91 46.24 -8.43
CA ARG A 14 14.01 45.57 -7.50
C ARG A 14 13.26 44.43 -8.16
N ILE A 15 12.72 44.64 -9.37
CA ILE A 15 12.05 43.58 -10.14
C ILE A 15 13.02 42.43 -10.41
N LEU A 16 14.22 42.70 -10.92
CA LEU A 16 15.20 41.65 -11.20
C LEU A 16 15.54 40.83 -9.95
N ARG A 17 15.81 41.50 -8.83
CA ARG A 17 16.10 40.83 -7.55
C ARG A 17 14.92 40.00 -7.08
N ASP A 18 13.71 40.55 -7.12
CA ASP A 18 12.51 39.87 -6.64
C ASP A 18 12.17 38.67 -7.56
N THR A 19 12.41 38.76 -8.88
CA THR A 19 12.32 37.63 -9.81
C THR A 19 13.36 36.55 -9.53
N LEU A 20 14.61 36.92 -9.24
CA LEU A 20 15.66 35.95 -8.87
C LEU A 20 15.35 35.26 -7.55
N LEU A 21 14.85 36.01 -6.56
CA LEU A 21 14.41 35.44 -5.28
C LEU A 21 13.23 34.49 -5.48
N LEU A 22 12.24 34.87 -6.30
CA LEU A 22 11.13 33.99 -6.63
C LEU A 22 11.61 32.70 -7.31
N ALA A 23 12.53 32.80 -8.27
CA ALA A 23 13.10 31.64 -8.95
C ALA A 23 13.86 30.73 -7.98
N ALA A 24 14.63 31.30 -7.04
CA ALA A 24 15.33 30.54 -6.01
C ALA A 24 14.36 29.84 -5.05
N VAL A 25 13.31 30.53 -4.60
CA VAL A 25 12.26 29.95 -3.75
C VAL A 25 11.55 28.82 -4.49
N LEU A 26 11.22 29.01 -5.76
CA LEU A 26 10.56 27.99 -6.57
C LEU A 26 11.46 26.77 -6.78
N ALA A 27 12.76 26.97 -7.02
CA ALA A 27 13.73 25.89 -7.11
C ALA A 27 13.85 25.11 -5.79
N VAL A 28 13.87 25.80 -4.65
CA VAL A 28 13.88 25.15 -3.33
C VAL A 28 12.60 24.37 -3.08
N LEU A 29 11.43 24.90 -3.47
CA LEU A 29 10.14 24.19 -3.36
C LEU A 29 10.11 22.92 -4.21
N VAL A 30 10.57 23.01 -5.47
CA VAL A 30 10.71 21.89 -6.40
C VAL A 30 11.58 20.79 -5.79
N LEU A 31 12.76 21.14 -5.27
CA LEU A 31 13.66 20.20 -4.61
C LEU A 31 13.06 19.60 -3.33
N ARG A 32 12.29 20.38 -2.56
CA ARG A 32 11.63 19.91 -1.33
C ARG A 32 10.41 19.02 -1.57
N MET A 33 9.81 19.10 -2.75
CA MET A 33 8.63 18.34 -3.12
C MET A 33 8.95 17.05 -3.90
N ASP A 34 10.25 16.75 -4.09
CA ASP A 34 10.73 15.68 -4.96
C ASP A 34 10.16 15.76 -6.39
N PHE A 35 9.73 16.95 -6.84
CA PHE A 35 9.08 17.16 -8.13
C PHE A 35 9.97 18.01 -9.03
N PRO A 36 10.05 17.77 -10.36
CA PRO A 36 9.40 16.70 -11.12
C PRO A 36 10.09 15.35 -10.99
N VAL A 37 9.31 14.29 -10.72
CA VAL A 37 9.78 12.91 -10.80
C VAL A 37 9.54 12.38 -12.21
N PHE A 38 10.61 12.11 -12.96
CA PHE A 38 10.48 11.64 -14.34
C PHE A 38 10.40 10.12 -14.47
N THR A 39 10.81 9.39 -13.44
CA THR A 39 10.91 7.93 -13.50
C THR A 39 10.26 7.24 -12.31
N ALA A 40 9.70 6.05 -12.56
CA ALA A 40 9.15 5.19 -11.51
C ALA A 40 10.16 4.92 -10.39
N ARG A 41 11.44 4.72 -10.76
CA ARG A 41 12.52 4.44 -9.81
C ARG A 41 12.84 5.62 -8.89
N GLN A 42 12.80 6.85 -9.42
CA GLN A 42 12.93 8.04 -8.58
C GLN A 42 11.75 8.17 -7.61
N ALA A 43 10.52 7.91 -8.07
CA ALA A 43 9.33 7.93 -7.21
C ALA A 43 9.41 6.87 -6.12
N LEU A 44 9.86 5.66 -6.47
CA LEU A 44 10.09 4.57 -5.52
C LEU A 44 11.15 4.97 -4.47
N ALA A 45 12.30 5.48 -4.90
CA ALA A 45 13.36 5.92 -3.99
C ALA A 45 12.92 7.04 -3.06
N ALA A 46 12.19 8.04 -3.58
CA ALA A 46 11.63 9.13 -2.78
C ALA A 46 10.55 8.64 -1.80
N THR A 47 9.71 7.68 -2.22
CA THR A 47 8.69 7.06 -1.33
C THR A 47 9.37 6.29 -0.20
N GLN A 48 10.36 5.46 -0.53
CA GLN A 48 11.18 4.75 0.45
C GLN A 48 11.83 5.68 1.47
N ALA A 49 12.47 6.76 1.00
CA ALA A 49 13.07 7.77 1.88
C ALA A 49 12.04 8.46 2.79
N ARG A 50 10.85 8.78 2.26
CA ARG A 50 9.77 9.42 3.02
C ARG A 50 9.22 8.55 4.14
N TYR A 51 9.21 7.23 3.94
CA TYR A 51 8.74 6.25 4.92
C TYR A 51 9.87 5.66 5.77
N PHE A 52 11.09 6.19 5.66
CA PHE A 52 12.28 5.68 6.36
C PHE A 52 12.54 4.18 6.12
N PHE A 53 12.19 3.70 4.93
CA PHE A 53 12.35 2.30 4.53
C PHE A 53 13.38 2.20 3.42
N GLY A 54 14.46 1.44 3.62
CA GLY A 54 15.39 1.12 2.54
C GLY A 54 16.66 1.98 2.45
N PRO A 55 17.43 1.83 1.36
CA PRO A 55 17.00 1.34 0.03
C PRO A 55 16.74 -0.18 -0.01
N GLY A 56 15.48 -0.56 -0.17
CA GLY A 56 15.03 -1.94 -0.24
C GLY A 56 15.25 -2.55 -1.63
N GLU A 57 15.53 -3.84 -1.63
CA GLU A 57 15.60 -4.69 -2.81
C GLU A 57 14.19 -4.90 -3.38
N VAL A 58 14.04 -4.80 -4.70
CA VAL A 58 12.76 -5.06 -5.37
C VAL A 58 12.63 -6.55 -5.63
N ILE A 59 11.74 -7.20 -4.88
CA ILE A 59 11.39 -8.62 -5.04
C ILE A 59 10.45 -8.81 -6.22
N ALA A 60 9.47 -7.92 -6.36
CA ALA A 60 8.55 -7.91 -7.49
C ALA A 60 8.10 -6.49 -7.84
N ALA A 61 7.79 -6.30 -9.12
CA ALA A 61 7.17 -5.09 -9.63
C ALA A 61 5.90 -5.48 -10.39
N LEU A 62 4.77 -4.87 -10.01
CA LEU A 62 3.47 -5.14 -10.60
C LEU A 62 2.90 -3.84 -11.16
N ASP A 63 2.52 -3.86 -12.44
CA ASP A 63 1.75 -2.78 -13.03
C ASP A 63 0.26 -3.06 -12.86
N ASN A 64 -0.46 -2.08 -12.36
CA ASN A 64 -1.90 -2.20 -12.21
C ASN A 64 -2.55 -2.07 -13.60
N PRO A 65 -3.59 -2.87 -13.91
CA PRO A 65 -4.26 -2.76 -15.19
C PRO A 65 -4.94 -1.39 -15.30
N GLN A 66 -4.95 -0.84 -16.53
CA GLN A 66 -5.48 0.49 -16.77
C GLN A 66 -7.01 0.52 -16.63
N GLU A 67 -7.68 -0.59 -16.92
CA GLU A 67 -9.12 -0.75 -16.71
C GLU A 67 -9.43 -0.95 -15.21
N TRP A 68 -10.54 -0.39 -14.75
CA TRP A 68 -10.93 -0.44 -13.35
C TRP A 68 -11.33 -1.86 -12.91
N ASP A 69 -12.06 -2.57 -13.78
CA ASP A 69 -12.65 -3.89 -13.48
C ASP A 69 -11.70 -5.08 -13.73
N ALA A 70 -10.46 -4.82 -14.14
CA ALA A 70 -9.50 -5.84 -14.56
C ALA A 70 -8.70 -6.50 -13.41
N GLY A 71 -9.22 -6.46 -12.17
CA GLY A 71 -8.55 -7.07 -11.01
C GLY A 71 -7.38 -6.23 -10.48
N ARG A 72 -7.63 -4.93 -10.26
CA ARG A 72 -6.63 -4.01 -9.66
C ARG A 72 -6.26 -4.44 -8.24
N PHE A 73 -4.99 -4.19 -7.89
CA PHE A 73 -4.43 -4.43 -6.55
C PHE A 73 -4.54 -3.21 -5.62
N GLY A 74 -5.20 -2.14 -6.08
CA GLY A 74 -5.39 -0.88 -5.36
C GLY A 74 -5.42 0.34 -6.30
N PRO A 75 -5.25 1.56 -5.78
CA PRO A 75 -5.42 2.82 -6.53
C PRO A 75 -4.17 3.33 -7.26
N SER A 76 -2.98 2.81 -6.98
CA SER A 76 -1.72 3.24 -7.61
C SER A 76 -1.52 2.58 -8.98
N ASP A 77 -0.70 3.19 -9.83
CA ASP A 77 -0.45 2.66 -11.18
C ASP A 77 0.59 1.54 -11.19
N ARG A 78 1.52 1.55 -10.22
CA ARG A 78 2.55 0.53 -10.08
C ARG A 78 2.81 0.23 -8.62
N TYR A 79 3.05 -1.04 -8.34
CA TYR A 79 3.36 -1.58 -7.04
C TYR A 79 4.71 -2.29 -7.04
N TYR A 80 5.37 -2.25 -5.89
CA TYR A 80 6.59 -2.99 -5.62
C TYR A 80 6.44 -3.76 -4.33
N ILE A 81 6.88 -5.02 -4.36
CA ILE A 81 7.20 -5.77 -3.16
C ILE A 81 8.69 -5.57 -2.92
N LEU A 82 9.02 -5.05 -1.74
CA LEU A 82 10.36 -4.68 -1.34
C LEU A 82 10.82 -5.52 -0.18
N ARG A 83 12.12 -5.77 -0.11
CA ARG A 83 12.77 -6.38 1.06
C ARG A 83 13.91 -5.49 1.55
N TRP A 84 13.98 -5.29 2.86
CA TRP A 84 15.09 -4.59 3.49
C TRP A 84 15.43 -5.25 4.82
N GLY A 85 16.50 -6.06 4.83
CA GLY A 85 16.82 -6.93 5.96
C GLY A 85 15.69 -7.95 6.21
N ASP A 86 15.17 -7.93 7.43
CA ASP A 86 14.05 -8.76 7.88
C ASP A 86 12.68 -8.11 7.61
N TRP A 87 12.63 -6.96 6.95
CA TRP A 87 11.36 -6.29 6.66
C TRP A 87 10.94 -6.51 5.21
N TYR A 88 9.64 -6.78 5.03
CA TYR A 88 8.99 -6.73 3.74
C TYR A 88 8.10 -5.50 3.67
N ALA A 89 8.06 -4.86 2.51
CA ALA A 89 7.18 -3.75 2.30
C ALA A 89 6.44 -3.88 0.98
N TRP A 90 5.24 -3.32 0.98
CA TRP A 90 4.53 -2.98 -0.24
C TRP A 90 4.66 -1.49 -0.48
N CYS A 91 4.94 -1.09 -1.71
CA CYS A 91 5.06 0.31 -2.09
C CYS A 91 4.27 0.59 -3.37
N GLY A 92 3.29 1.48 -3.28
CA GLY A 92 2.54 2.00 -4.43
C GLY A 92 3.10 3.34 -4.90
N ILE A 93 3.18 3.52 -6.22
CA ILE A 93 3.46 4.81 -6.86
C ILE A 93 2.49 5.07 -7.99
N SER A 94 2.16 6.35 -8.21
CA SER A 94 1.18 6.76 -9.23
C SER A 94 1.82 7.70 -10.25
N ARG A 95 1.21 7.76 -11.43
CA ARG A 95 1.49 8.71 -12.49
C ARG A 95 0.55 9.91 -12.38
N SER A 96 1.05 11.07 -12.79
CA SER A 96 0.32 12.33 -12.89
C SER A 96 0.81 13.05 -14.14
N GLY A 97 0.12 12.80 -15.27
CA GLY A 97 0.59 13.22 -16.59
C GLY A 97 1.93 12.55 -16.95
N PRO A 98 2.95 13.31 -17.39
CA PRO A 98 4.25 12.74 -17.75
C PRO A 98 5.13 12.41 -16.54
N PHE A 99 4.69 12.75 -15.32
CA PHE A 99 5.48 12.62 -14.10
C PHE A 99 4.97 11.47 -13.24
N TRP A 100 5.87 10.95 -12.42
CA TRP A 100 5.53 10.06 -11.32
C TRP A 100 5.31 10.85 -10.03
N ARG A 101 4.64 10.24 -9.07
CA ARG A 101 4.42 10.77 -7.74
C ARG A 101 4.84 9.73 -6.71
N THR A 102 5.40 10.20 -5.61
CA THR A 102 5.53 9.38 -4.41
C THR A 102 4.16 8.88 -3.98
N GLY A 103 4.06 7.63 -3.53
CA GLY A 103 2.80 7.08 -3.06
C GLY A 103 2.88 6.61 -1.61
N SER A 104 2.27 5.47 -1.34
CA SER A 104 2.18 4.86 -0.02
C SER A 104 3.16 3.70 0.13
N LEU A 105 3.57 3.45 1.36
CA LEU A 105 4.37 2.30 1.73
C LEU A 105 3.87 1.75 3.06
N GLY A 106 3.58 0.45 3.09
CA GLY A 106 3.33 -0.32 4.29
C GLY A 106 4.42 -1.35 4.45
N ALA A 107 4.86 -1.62 5.68
CA ALA A 107 5.91 -2.60 5.95
C ALA A 107 5.51 -3.50 7.10
N VAL A 108 5.98 -4.74 7.05
CA VAL A 108 5.84 -5.75 8.11
C VAL A 108 7.19 -6.41 8.35
N GLU A 109 7.49 -6.65 9.62
CA GLU A 109 8.66 -7.42 10.02
C GLU A 109 8.41 -8.91 9.75
N ASN A 110 9.41 -9.58 9.20
CA ASN A 110 9.38 -11.01 8.99
C ASN A 110 9.74 -11.73 10.30
N ASP A 111 8.74 -12.27 10.98
CA ASP A 111 8.94 -13.20 12.07
C ASP A 111 9.12 -14.63 11.53
N PRO A 112 10.34 -15.19 11.53
CA PRO A 112 10.58 -16.53 10.99
C PRO A 112 9.87 -17.65 11.76
N SER A 113 9.32 -17.37 12.95
CA SER A 113 8.52 -18.35 13.71
C SER A 113 7.10 -18.51 13.17
N LEU A 114 6.62 -17.55 12.36
CA LEU A 114 5.28 -17.56 11.78
C LEU A 114 5.33 -18.05 10.32
N PRO A 115 4.50 -19.06 9.94
CA PRO A 115 4.44 -19.53 8.56
C PRO A 115 3.91 -18.49 7.57
N LEU A 116 2.93 -17.66 8.00
CA LEU A 116 2.31 -16.61 7.20
C LEU A 116 2.20 -15.33 8.00
N ILE A 117 2.57 -14.20 7.39
CA ILE A 117 2.55 -12.88 8.01
C ILE A 117 1.82 -11.91 7.06
N PRO A 118 0.58 -11.49 7.38
CA PRO A 118 -0.17 -10.56 6.55
C PRO A 118 0.22 -9.10 6.79
N LEU A 119 0.25 -8.33 5.71
CA LEU A 119 0.30 -6.88 5.67
C LEU A 119 -0.90 -6.40 4.84
N VAL A 120 -1.84 -5.73 5.51
CA VAL A 120 -2.97 -5.07 4.81
C VAL A 120 -2.42 -3.84 4.09
N VAL A 121 -2.69 -3.78 2.80
CA VAL A 121 -2.02 -2.86 1.89
C VAL A 121 -2.94 -1.70 1.48
N ASP A 122 -4.26 -1.85 1.61
CA ASP A 122 -5.23 -0.76 1.40
C ASP A 122 -6.58 -1.08 2.08
N GLU A 123 -7.26 -0.13 2.70
CA GLU A 123 -8.49 -0.35 3.48
C GLU A 123 -9.79 0.00 2.74
N TYR A 124 -9.71 0.34 1.45
CA TYR A 124 -10.88 0.68 0.62
C TYR A 124 -11.53 -0.55 -0.05
N SER A 125 -12.63 -0.31 -0.77
CA SER A 125 -13.42 -1.33 -1.46
C SER A 125 -12.64 -2.21 -2.44
N TYR A 126 -11.48 -1.76 -2.92
CA TYR A 126 -10.56 -2.51 -3.77
C TYR A 126 -9.19 -2.51 -3.11
N GLY A 127 -8.87 -3.59 -2.42
CA GLY A 127 -7.64 -3.69 -1.65
C GLY A 127 -6.84 -4.93 -2.00
N SER A 128 -5.72 -5.06 -1.33
CA SER A 128 -4.92 -6.29 -1.35
C SER A 128 -4.32 -6.53 0.02
N VAL A 129 -3.96 -7.77 0.29
CA VAL A 129 -3.09 -8.12 1.42
C VAL A 129 -1.84 -8.75 0.84
N LEU A 130 -0.69 -8.23 1.24
CA LEU A 130 0.59 -8.91 1.02
C LEU A 130 0.78 -9.91 2.16
N VAL A 131 0.95 -11.18 1.85
CA VAL A 131 1.27 -12.22 2.82
C VAL A 131 2.69 -12.72 2.56
N VAL A 132 3.57 -12.50 3.54
CA VAL A 132 4.93 -13.06 3.57
C VAL A 132 4.82 -14.50 4.06
N CYS A 133 5.48 -15.43 3.38
CA CYS A 133 5.39 -16.85 3.65
C CYS A 133 6.78 -17.45 3.92
N ASN A 134 6.91 -18.08 5.10
CA ASN A 134 8.13 -18.76 5.54
C ASN A 134 8.05 -20.29 5.37
N ASP A 135 6.89 -20.87 5.03
CA ASP A 135 6.74 -22.30 4.74
C ASP A 135 6.76 -22.56 3.21
N PRO A 136 7.84 -23.14 2.66
CA PRO A 136 7.99 -23.36 1.22
C PRO A 136 6.99 -24.35 0.63
N GLY A 137 6.29 -25.15 1.44
CA GLY A 137 5.26 -26.05 0.93
C GLY A 137 3.85 -25.47 0.99
N ILE A 138 3.68 -24.18 1.31
CA ILE A 138 2.43 -23.45 1.06
C ILE A 138 2.44 -22.96 -0.39
N ALA A 139 1.46 -23.40 -1.17
CA ALA A 139 1.31 -23.04 -2.58
C ALA A 139 0.16 -22.04 -2.81
N ARG A 140 -0.79 -21.96 -1.88
CA ARG A 140 -1.95 -21.06 -1.96
C ARG A 140 -2.27 -20.47 -0.59
N VAL A 141 -2.67 -19.21 -0.58
CA VAL A 141 -3.13 -18.51 0.61
C VAL A 141 -4.60 -18.14 0.45
N GLU A 142 -5.37 -18.29 1.53
CA GLU A 142 -6.73 -17.78 1.67
C GLU A 142 -6.79 -16.78 2.83
N LEU A 143 -7.48 -15.69 2.59
CA LEU A 143 -7.84 -14.68 3.55
C LEU A 143 -9.30 -14.87 3.90
N VAL A 144 -9.64 -14.78 5.18
CA VAL A 144 -11.02 -14.77 5.66
C VAL A 144 -11.19 -13.57 6.57
N PHE A 145 -12.21 -12.74 6.31
CA PHE A 145 -12.43 -11.53 7.08
C PHE A 145 -13.91 -11.13 7.09
N PRO A 146 -14.39 -10.48 8.17
CA PRO A 146 -15.75 -10.00 8.26
C PRO A 146 -15.91 -8.69 7.52
N VAL A 147 -17.07 -8.55 6.90
CA VAL A 147 -17.50 -7.33 6.22
C VAL A 147 -18.83 -6.90 6.80
N SER A 148 -18.86 -5.68 7.35
CA SER A 148 -20.09 -5.01 7.77
C SER A 148 -20.61 -4.16 6.61
N SER A 149 -21.82 -4.45 6.13
CA SER A 149 -22.51 -3.61 5.15
C SER A 149 -23.37 -2.58 5.89
N PRO A 150 -23.20 -1.26 5.63
CA PRO A 150 -24.10 -0.25 6.19
C PRO A 150 -25.50 -0.25 5.56
N GLU A 151 -25.69 -0.91 4.41
CA GLU A 151 -26.95 -0.91 3.64
C GLU A 151 -27.92 -2.03 4.04
N THR A 152 -27.42 -3.05 4.74
CA THR A 152 -28.22 -4.20 5.19
C THR A 152 -28.19 -4.21 6.71
N ASP A 153 -29.36 -4.13 7.35
CA ASP A 153 -29.60 -4.38 8.80
C ASP A 153 -29.25 -5.84 9.20
N SER A 154 -28.49 -6.55 8.36
CA SER A 154 -28.30 -7.99 8.28
C SER A 154 -26.90 -8.41 8.75
N GLY A 155 -26.39 -7.82 9.83
CA GLY A 155 -25.17 -8.29 10.50
C GLY A 155 -23.89 -8.29 9.65
N CYS A 156 -22.82 -8.88 10.18
CA CYS A 156 -21.55 -9.05 9.48
C CYS A 156 -21.53 -10.37 8.70
N THR A 157 -21.01 -10.34 7.47
CA THR A 157 -20.80 -11.54 6.65
C THR A 157 -19.30 -11.82 6.52
N LEU A 158 -18.90 -13.09 6.56
CA LEU A 158 -17.52 -13.48 6.26
C LEU A 158 -17.32 -13.58 4.75
N LEU A 159 -16.29 -12.91 4.25
CA LEU A 159 -15.80 -13.08 2.88
C LEU A 159 -14.48 -13.82 2.90
N SER A 160 -14.19 -14.51 1.80
CA SER A 160 -12.87 -15.06 1.54
C SER A 160 -12.30 -14.62 0.20
N ALA A 161 -10.99 -14.45 0.18
CA ALA A 161 -10.20 -14.14 -1.01
C ALA A 161 -8.98 -15.06 -1.02
N SER A 162 -8.56 -15.55 -2.18
CA SER A 162 -7.44 -16.48 -2.24
C SER A 162 -6.62 -16.30 -3.50
N GLY A 163 -5.37 -16.72 -3.45
CA GLY A 163 -4.47 -16.61 -4.58
C GLY A 163 -3.18 -17.40 -4.41
N GLY A 164 -2.49 -17.56 -5.53
CA GLY A 164 -1.19 -18.20 -5.60
C GLY A 164 -0.05 -17.23 -5.33
N GLN A 165 1.17 -17.77 -5.40
CA GLN A 165 2.38 -17.02 -5.17
C GLN A 165 2.59 -15.94 -6.24
N THR A 166 2.90 -14.71 -5.81
CA THR A 166 3.18 -13.56 -6.68
C THR A 166 4.68 -13.42 -6.94
N ALA A 167 5.48 -13.70 -5.92
CA ALA A 167 6.93 -13.75 -5.98
C ALA A 167 7.41 -14.76 -4.93
N GLU A 168 8.68 -15.16 -4.99
CA GLU A 168 9.24 -16.10 -4.03
C GLU A 168 8.97 -15.65 -2.57
N GLY A 169 8.28 -16.49 -1.81
CA GLY A 169 7.89 -16.22 -0.42
C GLY A 169 6.83 -15.11 -0.23
N CYS A 170 6.17 -14.63 -1.30
CA CYS A 170 5.21 -13.51 -1.21
C CYS A 170 3.94 -13.79 -2.02
N PHE A 171 2.79 -13.58 -1.37
CA PHE A 171 1.45 -13.72 -1.94
C PHE A 171 0.74 -12.37 -1.88
N LEU A 172 0.38 -11.79 -3.04
CA LEU A 172 -0.44 -10.59 -3.10
C LEU A 172 -1.86 -11.01 -3.44
N ILE A 173 -2.75 -10.98 -2.45
CA ILE A 173 -4.12 -11.44 -2.58
C ILE A 173 -5.04 -10.22 -2.71
N PRO A 174 -5.60 -9.95 -3.92
CA PRO A 174 -6.58 -8.90 -4.08
C PRO A 174 -7.91 -9.30 -3.44
N TYR A 175 -8.63 -8.32 -2.92
CA TYR A 175 -9.99 -8.51 -2.43
C TYR A 175 -10.89 -7.34 -2.83
N TYR A 176 -12.20 -7.64 -2.86
CA TYR A 176 -13.24 -6.66 -3.10
C TYR A 176 -14.25 -6.71 -1.96
N ILE A 177 -14.54 -5.54 -1.39
CA ILE A 177 -15.59 -5.37 -0.38
C ILE A 177 -16.60 -4.31 -0.86
N PRO A 178 -17.88 -4.41 -0.47
CA PRO A 178 -18.90 -3.43 -0.82
C PRO A 178 -18.48 -2.00 -0.46
N SER A 179 -18.98 -1.03 -1.22
CA SER A 179 -18.78 0.40 -0.94
C SER A 179 -19.25 0.76 0.46
N GLY A 180 -18.41 1.51 1.21
CA GLY A 180 -18.71 1.91 2.58
C GLY A 180 -18.33 0.88 3.64
N SER A 181 -17.87 -0.31 3.25
CA SER A 181 -17.21 -1.27 4.13
C SER A 181 -15.69 -1.04 4.15
N PHE A 182 -15.04 -1.43 5.23
CA PHE A 182 -13.59 -1.41 5.38
C PHE A 182 -13.10 -2.75 5.94
N LEU A 183 -11.89 -3.15 5.56
CA LEU A 183 -11.23 -4.31 6.14
C LEU A 183 -10.43 -3.86 7.37
N SER A 184 -10.66 -4.51 8.50
CA SER A 184 -9.86 -4.30 9.70
C SER A 184 -8.75 -5.35 9.76
N SER A 185 -7.49 -4.92 9.83
CA SER A 185 -6.34 -5.83 9.83
C SER A 185 -6.34 -6.83 11.00
N ASP A 186 -6.83 -6.40 12.15
CA ASP A 186 -7.04 -7.22 13.36
C ASP A 186 -8.28 -8.12 13.30
N ALA A 187 -9.02 -8.11 12.20
CA ALA A 187 -10.11 -9.03 11.91
C ALA A 187 -9.77 -9.99 10.75
N LEU A 188 -8.54 -9.99 10.26
CA LEU A 188 -8.09 -10.84 9.17
C LEU A 188 -7.59 -12.19 9.70
N GLN A 189 -8.16 -13.28 9.20
CA GLN A 189 -7.63 -14.62 9.37
C GLN A 189 -6.92 -15.06 8.08
N VAL A 190 -5.80 -15.76 8.20
CA VAL A 190 -5.00 -16.24 7.06
C VAL A 190 -4.85 -17.76 7.14
N LYS A 191 -5.05 -18.42 6.01
CA LYS A 191 -4.90 -19.87 5.85
C LYS A 191 -3.93 -20.18 4.71
N GLY A 192 -3.11 -21.20 4.88
CA GLY A 192 -2.13 -21.68 3.91
C GLY A 192 -2.41 -23.11 3.52
N TYR A 193 -2.40 -23.38 2.21
CA TYR A 193 -2.67 -24.69 1.62
C TYR A 193 -1.49 -25.15 0.78
N ASP A 194 -1.26 -26.46 0.75
CA ASP A 194 -0.30 -27.07 -0.16
C ASP A 194 -0.80 -27.14 -1.61
N ALA A 195 0.02 -27.66 -2.51
CA ALA A 195 -0.33 -27.82 -3.93
C ALA A 195 -1.46 -28.82 -4.19
N ALA A 196 -1.72 -29.74 -3.24
CA ALA A 196 -2.85 -30.68 -3.30
C ALA A 196 -4.14 -30.08 -2.71
N GLY A 197 -4.08 -28.88 -2.13
CA GLY A 197 -5.19 -28.21 -1.48
C GLY A 197 -5.40 -28.60 -0.01
N ALA A 198 -4.46 -29.32 0.60
CA ALA A 198 -4.53 -29.65 2.03
C ALA A 198 -4.10 -28.45 2.88
N LEU A 199 -4.84 -28.20 3.97
CA LEU A 199 -4.53 -27.13 4.91
C LEU A 199 -3.21 -27.45 5.64
N ARG A 200 -2.26 -26.52 5.59
CA ARG A 200 -0.98 -26.61 6.29
C ARG A 200 -0.88 -25.67 7.48
N TYR A 201 -1.51 -24.51 7.38
CA TYR A 201 -1.47 -23.50 8.41
C TYR A 201 -2.79 -22.73 8.44
N GLU A 202 -3.23 -22.38 9.64
CA GLU A 202 -4.35 -21.49 9.89
C GLU A 202 -3.98 -20.59 11.06
N SER A 203 -4.08 -19.27 10.88
CA SER A 203 -3.88 -18.32 11.97
C SER A 203 -5.04 -18.44 12.98
N PRO A 204 -4.80 -18.07 14.26
CA PRO A 204 -5.87 -18.00 15.24
C PRO A 204 -7.05 -17.17 14.74
N VAL A 205 -8.26 -17.53 15.19
CA VAL A 205 -9.47 -16.75 14.91
C VAL A 205 -9.31 -15.37 15.55
N PRO A 206 -9.48 -14.27 14.79
CA PRO A 206 -9.33 -12.94 15.36
C PRO A 206 -10.40 -12.65 16.41
N GLU A 207 -10.00 -12.20 17.60
CA GLU A 207 -10.92 -11.89 18.71
C GLU A 207 -12.02 -10.89 18.32
N ARG A 208 -11.70 -9.98 17.40
CA ARG A 208 -12.62 -8.96 16.89
C ARG A 208 -13.86 -9.56 16.24
N TRP A 209 -13.82 -10.81 15.79
CA TRP A 209 -14.99 -11.53 15.26
C TRP A 209 -16.11 -11.67 16.29
N ALA A 210 -15.78 -11.81 17.58
CA ALA A 210 -16.77 -11.84 18.65
C ALA A 210 -17.55 -10.52 18.74
N GLY A 211 -16.88 -9.38 18.53
CA GLY A 211 -17.51 -8.05 18.48
C GLY A 211 -18.46 -7.87 17.28
N TYR A 212 -18.30 -8.68 16.23
CA TYR A 212 -19.19 -8.72 15.07
C TYR A 212 -20.33 -9.74 15.21
N GLY A 213 -20.43 -10.43 16.35
CA GLY A 213 -21.45 -11.48 16.58
C GLY A 213 -21.20 -12.74 15.75
N ILE A 214 -19.97 -12.94 15.26
CA ILE A 214 -19.58 -14.11 14.48
C ILE A 214 -19.10 -15.18 15.45
N SER A 215 -19.95 -16.16 15.72
CA SER A 215 -19.57 -17.36 16.47
C SER A 215 -18.97 -18.39 15.51
N VAL A 216 -17.71 -18.74 15.72
CA VAL A 216 -17.09 -19.87 15.05
C VAL A 216 -17.66 -21.13 15.70
N SER A 217 -18.59 -21.80 15.01
CA SER A 217 -19.07 -23.12 15.42
C SER A 217 -17.92 -24.11 15.26
N GLY A 218 -17.13 -24.29 16.31
CA GLY A 218 -15.93 -25.11 16.30
C GLY A 218 -15.42 -25.47 17.70
N GLU A 219 -16.29 -25.52 18.71
CA GLU A 219 -16.05 -26.40 19.86
C GLU A 219 -16.71 -27.74 19.54
N VAL A 220 -15.91 -28.69 19.04
CA VAL A 220 -16.26 -30.11 19.09
C VAL A 220 -15.51 -30.69 20.28
N GLY A 221 -16.27 -30.99 21.34
CA GLY A 221 -16.08 -32.11 22.28
C GLY A 221 -14.80 -32.17 23.09
#